data_AF-A0A4Q7KD23-F1
#
_entry.id   AF-A0A4Q7KD23-F1
#
_cell.length_a   1.000
_cell.length_b   1.000
_cell.length_c   1.000
_cell.angle_alpha   90.00
_cell.angle_beta   90.00
_cell.angle_gamma   90.00
#
_symmetry.space_group_name_H-M   'P 1'
#
loop_
_entity.id
_entity.type
_entity.pdbx_description
1 polymer ?
#
loop_
_entity_poly.entity_id
_entity_poly.type
_entity_poly.pdbx_seq_one_letter_code
_entity_poly.pdbx_strand_id
1 'polypeptide(L)' 'MLRWLAEWWGGVELWITQLWFPFQFLLVMGVLLPVCLTVAWALDRIVDFLSARFGPSRGQRVTRSEEPEQADQVASS' A
#
# COMPACT_ATOMS: atom_id res chain seq x y z
N MET A 1 -13.05 10.35 23.67
CA MET A 1 -11.73 10.02 23.08
C MET A 1 -11.29 11.05 22.05
N LEU A 2 -12.12 11.41 21.05
CA LEU A 2 -11.77 12.43 20.04
C LEU A 2 -11.49 13.85 20.60
N ARG A 3 -12.08 14.21 21.76
CA ARG A 3 -11.83 15.51 22.41
C ARG A 3 -10.36 15.75 22.76
N TRP A 4 -9.67 14.72 23.27
CA TRP A 4 -8.25 14.80 23.58
C TRP A 4 -7.40 15.00 22.30
N LEU A 5 -7.78 14.30 21.23
CA LEU A 5 -7.14 14.48 19.93
C LEU A 5 -7.38 15.88 19.37
N ALA A 6 -8.58 16.44 19.55
CA ALA A 6 -8.93 17.79 19.12
C ALA A 6 -8.16 18.87 19.92
N GLU A 7 -7.99 18.69 21.23
CA GLU A 7 -7.19 19.59 22.07
C GLU A 7 -5.70 19.54 21.70
N TRP A 8 -5.16 18.33 21.48
CA TRP A 8 -3.78 18.16 21.02
C TRP A 8 -3.57 18.74 19.61
N TRP A 9 -4.52 18.50 18.69
CA TRP A 9 -4.52 19.09 17.36
C TRP A 9 -4.60 20.61 17.40
N GLY A 10 -5.40 21.19 18.29
CA GLY A 10 -5.44 22.65 18.51
C GLY A 10 -4.09 23.21 18.95
N GLY A 11 -3.33 22.47 19.77
CA GLY A 11 -1.94 22.83 20.11
C GLY A 11 -0.99 22.74 18.92
N VAL A 12 -1.15 21.74 18.06
CA VAL A 12 -0.38 21.59 16.81
C VAL A 12 -0.70 22.74 15.84
N GLU A 13 -1.97 23.12 15.70
CA GLU A 13 -2.42 24.23 14.87
C GLU A 13 -1.82 25.56 15.34
N LEU A 14 -1.81 25.82 16.65
CA LEU A 14 -1.16 26.99 17.24
C LEU A 14 0.36 27.01 16.99
N TRP A 15 1.02 25.87 17.13
CA TRP A 15 2.45 25.75 16.87
C TRP A 15 2.77 26.06 15.40
N ILE A 16 2.03 25.47 14.46
CA ILE A 16 2.22 25.68 13.01
C ILE A 16 1.92 27.13 12.62
N THR A 17 0.86 27.73 13.14
CA THR A 17 0.47 29.10 12.80
C THR A 17 1.42 30.16 13.36
N GLN A 18 2.13 29.87 14.45
CA GLN A 18 3.15 30.74 15.02
C GLN A 18 4.51 30.64 14.32
N LEU A 19 4.73 29.62 13.47
CA LEU A 19 5.97 29.46 12.72
C LEU A 19 6.13 30.54 11.64
N TRP A 20 7.38 31.00 11.48
CA TRP A 20 7.77 31.94 10.42
C TRP A 20 7.57 31.31 9.03
N PHE A 21 7.17 32.12 8.03
CA PHE A 21 6.80 31.67 6.68
C PHE A 21 7.74 30.62 6.03
N PRO A 22 9.09 30.78 6.04
CA PRO A 22 9.98 29.78 5.43
C PRO A 22 10.00 28.44 6.19
N PHE A 23 9.78 28.46 7.50
CA PHE A 23 9.78 27.24 8.31
C PHE A 23 8.52 26.39 8.09
N GLN A 24 7.34 27.00 7.88
CA GLN A 24 6.13 26.26 7.50
C GLN A 24 6.34 25.49 6.20
N PHE A 25 6.94 26.13 5.20
CA PHE A 25 7.24 25.49 3.92
C PHE A 25 8.23 24.33 4.07
N LEU A 26 9.30 24.54 4.83
CA LEU A 26 10.28 23.50 5.11
C LEU A 26 9.66 22.32 5.88
N LEU A 27 8.73 22.58 6.80
CA LEU A 27 8.02 21.55 7.54
C LEU A 27 7.08 20.75 6.64
N VAL A 28 6.35 21.42 5.75
CA VAL A 28 5.51 20.73 4.75
C VAL A 28 6.37 19.88 3.83
N MET A 29 7.45 20.44 3.28
CA MET A 29 8.33 19.73 2.36
C MET A 29 9.13 18.62 3.03
N GLY A 30 9.58 18.82 4.28
CA GLY A 30 10.43 17.90 5.01
C GLY A 30 9.70 16.89 5.88
N VAL A 31 8.45 17.15 6.27
CA VAL A 31 7.67 16.28 7.16
C VAL A 31 6.36 15.86 6.52
N LEU A 32 5.54 16.78 6.00
CA LEU A 32 4.21 16.43 5.51
C LEU A 32 4.26 15.56 4.24
N LEU A 33 5.12 15.89 3.27
CA LEU A 33 5.34 15.06 2.09
C LEU A 33 5.82 13.64 2.45
N PRO A 34 6.89 13.45 3.24
CA PRO A 34 7.33 12.11 3.58
C PRO A 34 6.31 11.36 4.46
N VAL A 35 5.58 12.04 5.34
CA VAL A 35 4.48 11.41 6.10
C VAL A 35 3.41 10.89 5.15
N CYS A 36 2.99 11.70 4.17
CA CYS A 36 2.00 11.29 3.17
C CYS A 36 2.47 10.06 2.38
N LEU A 37 3.72 10.08 1.90
CA LEU A 37 4.33 8.96 1.19
C LEU A 37 4.45 7.71 2.08
N THR A 38 4.83 7.90 3.34
CA THR A 38 4.99 6.80 4.30
C THR A 38 3.64 6.15 4.59
N VAL A 39 2.57 6.93 4.74
CA VAL A 39 1.22 6.39 4.98
C VAL A 39 0.72 5.64 3.75
N ALA A 40 0.89 6.19 2.54
CA ALA A 40 0.53 5.48 1.31
C ALA A 40 1.28 4.15 1.19
N TRP A 41 2.60 4.19 1.40
CA TRP A 41 3.45 2.99 1.37
C TRP A 41 3.06 1.98 2.46
N ALA A 42 2.71 2.44 3.66
CA ALA A 42 2.28 1.58 4.75
C ALA A 42 0.97 0.87 4.41
N LEU A 43 0.01 1.57 3.79
CA LEU A 43 -1.24 0.96 3.33
C LEU A 43 -0.99 -0.10 2.27
N ASP A 44 -0.15 0.19 1.26
CA ASP A 44 0.24 -0.81 0.25
C ASP A 44 0.86 -2.04 0.90
N ARG A 45 1.76 -1.85 1.89
CA ARG A 45 2.36 -2.94 2.66
C ARG A 45 1.35 -3.76 3.45
N ILE A 46 0.36 -3.11 4.06
CA ILE A 46 -0.71 -3.77 4.79
C ILE A 46 -1.54 -4.61 3.83
N VAL A 47 -1.88 -4.08 2.65
CA VAL A 47 -2.63 -4.80 1.62
C VAL A 47 -1.84 -6.01 1.09
N ASP A 48 -0.54 -5.85 0.85
CA ASP A 48 0.36 -6.95 0.46
C ASP A 48 0.45 -8.01 1.56
N PHE A 49 0.58 -7.60 2.82
CA PHE A 49 0.64 -8.50 3.96
C PHE A 49 -0.67 -9.27 4.16
N LEU A 50 -1.81 -8.59 4.02
CA LEU A 50 -3.13 -9.22 4.05
C LEU A 50 -3.29 -10.17 2.86
N SER A 51 -2.86 -9.80 1.66
CA SER A 51 -2.93 -10.66 0.47
C SER A 51 -2.02 -11.89 0.59
N ALA A 52 -0.85 -11.76 1.23
CA ALA A 52 0.01 -12.90 1.53
C ALA A 52 -0.58 -13.79 2.64
N ARG A 53 -1.26 -13.20 3.63
CA ARG A 53 -1.86 -13.92 4.76
C ARG A 53 -3.20 -14.59 4.42
N PHE A 54 -3.96 -13.98 3.52
CA PHE A 54 -5.26 -14.44 3.02
C PHE A 54 -5.20 -14.95 1.57
N GLY A 55 -3.98 -15.18 1.05
CA GLY A 55 -3.72 -15.62 -0.31
C GLY A 55 -4.62 -16.81 -0.68
N PRO A 56 -5.53 -16.65 -1.65
CA PRO A 56 -6.39 -17.73 -2.08
C PRO A 56 -5.51 -18.88 -2.55
N SER A 57 -5.83 -20.09 -2.12
CA SER A 57 -5.44 -21.32 -2.80
C SER A 57 -6.12 -21.37 -4.18
N ARG A 58 -5.80 -20.43 -5.08
CA ARG A 58 -6.23 -20.50 -6.46
C ARG A 58 -5.04 -20.97 -7.25
N GLY A 59 -5.00 -22.30 -7.37
CA GLY A 59 -4.03 -23.04 -8.13
C GLY A 59 -3.67 -22.30 -9.41
N GLN A 60 -2.38 -21.99 -9.50
CA GLN A 60 -1.67 -21.80 -10.75
C GLN A 60 -1.76 -23.13 -11.53
N ARG A 61 -2.95 -23.43 -12.06
CA ARG A 61 -3.10 -24.40 -13.13
C ARG A 61 -2.69 -23.67 -14.39
N VAL A 62 -1.37 -23.51 -14.55
CA VAL A 62 -0.75 -23.38 -15.87
C VAL A 62 -0.92 -24.74 -16.53
N THR A 63 -2.11 -25.03 -17.00
CA THR A 63 -2.32 -26.00 -18.08
C THR A 63 -2.41 -25.19 -19.34
N ARG A 64 -1.25 -24.73 -19.83
CA ARG A 64 -1.11 -24.36 -21.24
C ARG A 64 -0.46 -25.54 -21.94
N SER A 65 -1.33 -26.48 -22.28
CA SER A 65 -1.31 -27.29 -23.50
C SER A 65 0.05 -27.80 -23.98
N GLU A 66 0.47 -28.94 -23.42
CA GLU A 66 1.26 -29.94 -24.16
C GLU A 66 0.31 -30.80 -25.01
N GLU A 67 -0.44 -30.21 -25.94
CA GLU A 67 -1.33 -31.01 -26.81
C GLU A 67 -1.23 -30.58 -28.26
N PRO A 68 -0.13 -31.00 -28.90
CA PRO A 68 -0.26 -31.64 -30.22
C PRO A 68 0.30 -33.08 -30.27
N GLU A 69 0.99 -33.59 -29.24
CA GLU A 69 1.65 -34.90 -29.30
C GLU A 69 0.70 -36.10 -29.07
N GLN A 70 -0.43 -35.88 -28.38
CA GLN A 70 -1.42 -36.92 -28.14
C GLN A 70 -2.30 -37.22 -29.38
N ALA A 71 -2.38 -36.29 -30.33
CA ALA A 71 -3.12 -36.51 -31.58
C ALA A 71 -2.42 -37.52 -32.52
N ASP A 72 -1.09 -37.61 -32.46
CA ASP A 72 -0.31 -38.55 -33.28
C ASP A 72 -0.28 -39.96 -32.68
N GLN A 73 -0.33 -40.09 -31.35
CA GLN A 73 -0.30 -41.39 -30.67
C GLN A 73 -1.59 -42.21 -30.84
N VAL A 74 -2.75 -41.55 -30.95
CA VAL A 74 -4.05 -42.23 -31.13
C VAL A 74 -4.27 -42.63 -32.60
N ALA A 75 -3.63 -41.94 -33.55
CA ALA A 75 -3.70 -42.28 -34.98
C ALA A 75 -2.83 -43.49 -35.37
N SER A 76 -1.92 -43.93 -34.50
CA SER A 76 -0.99 -45.04 -34.76
C SER A 76 -1.35 -46.34 -34.01
N SER A 77 -2.51 -46.40 -33.34
CA SER A 77 -3.06 -47.62 -32.70
C SER A 77 -4.24 -48.22 -33.46
#